data_AF-A0A925SM69-F1
#
_entry.id   AF-A0A925SM69-F1
#
_cell.length_a   1.000
_cell.length_b   1.000
_cell.length_c   1.000
_cell.angle_alpha   90.00
_cell.angle_beta   90.00
_cell.angle_gamma   90.00
#
_symmetry.space_group_name_H-M   'P 1'
#
loop_
_entity.id
_entity.type
_entity.pdbx_description
1 polymer ?
#
loop_
_entity_poly.entity_id
_entity_poly.type
_entity_poly.pdbx_seq_one_letter_code
_entity_poly.pdbx_strand_id
1 'polypeptide(L)'
;MPKLPPARIALATLLLFAAVCGAWLLSLDPHAHFTTDVAELLPSDERDPEARLALSLSAERQARVVLIALDAPAGTAPTALATAARVFADSLQNSPAFAAAHPQADTTWQNAVGRQLHARRLDLLLPAWLAQQRAAAASPEAAPAEALAKEGFSSYLATRAIATLDAHLASPASAALYAQHRFNQFSRST
;
A
#
# COMPACT_ATOMS: atom_id res chain seq x y z
N MET A 1 39.17 32.49 -53.69
CA MET A 1 38.61 31.84 -52.49
C MET A 1 37.50 30.88 -52.93
N PRO A 2 37.70 29.55 -52.84
CA PRO A 2 36.71 28.59 -53.32
C PRO A 2 35.46 28.60 -52.43
N LYS A 3 34.30 28.90 -53.02
CA LYS A 3 33.00 28.83 -52.34
C LYS A 3 32.66 27.35 -52.12
N LEU A 4 32.61 26.92 -50.86
CA LEU A 4 32.18 25.58 -50.50
C LEU A 4 30.70 25.37 -50.90
N PRO A 5 30.33 24.18 -51.42
CA PRO A 5 28.95 23.89 -51.78
C PRO A 5 28.04 23.92 -50.54
N PRO A 6 26.78 24.37 -50.66
CA PRO A 6 25.88 24.60 -49.52
C PRO A 6 25.64 23.35 -48.66
N ALA A 7 25.69 22.16 -49.26
CA ALA A 7 25.57 20.89 -48.55
C ALA A 7 26.73 20.64 -47.55
N ARG A 8 27.95 21.11 -47.84
CA ARG A 8 29.09 20.96 -46.93
C ARG A 8 29.02 21.91 -45.74
N ILE A 9 28.41 23.09 -45.94
CA ILE A 9 28.16 24.06 -44.86
C ILE A 9 27.11 23.50 -43.90
N ALA A 10 26.01 22.94 -44.42
CA ALA A 10 24.96 22.33 -43.61
C ALA A 10 25.49 21.13 -42.77
N LEU A 11 26.33 20.28 -43.38
CA LEU A 11 26.96 19.17 -42.67
C LEU A 11 27.90 19.67 -41.55
N ALA A 12 28.70 20.70 -41.84
CA ALA A 12 29.62 21.28 -40.87
C ALA A 12 28.89 21.93 -39.69
N THR A 13 27.79 22.65 -39.93
CA THR A 13 26.97 23.23 -38.85
C THR A 13 26.30 22.16 -38.00
N LEU A 14 25.85 21.06 -38.62
CA LEU A 14 25.21 19.96 -37.89
C LEU A 14 26.22 19.19 -37.03
N LEU A 15 27.43 18.96 -37.55
CA LEU A 15 28.54 18.36 -36.79
C LEU A 15 28.97 19.26 -35.63
N LEU A 16 29.05 20.58 -35.84
CA LEU A 16 29.36 21.53 -34.77
C LEU A 16 28.28 21.50 -33.69
N PHE A 17 27.00 21.53 -34.07
CA PHE A 17 25.87 21.46 -33.14
C PHE A 17 25.87 20.15 -32.35
N ALA A 18 26.09 19.01 -33.01
CA ALA A 18 26.20 17.71 -32.36
C ALA A 18 27.39 17.65 -31.38
N ALA A 19 28.53 18.23 -31.74
CA ALA A 19 29.71 18.30 -30.87
C ALA A 19 29.45 19.18 -29.64
N VAL A 20 28.78 20.32 -29.80
CA VAL A 20 28.39 21.20 -28.70
C VAL A 20 27.38 20.52 -27.78
N CYS A 21 26.36 19.86 -28.33
CA CYS A 21 25.40 19.08 -27.54
C CYS A 21 26.07 17.92 -26.80
N GLY A 22 26.99 17.20 -27.45
CA GLY A 22 27.74 16.11 -26.83
C GLY A 22 28.65 16.58 -25.70
N ALA A 23 29.37 17.69 -25.91
CA ALA A 23 30.19 18.32 -24.87
C ALA A 23 29.35 18.84 -23.69
N TRP A 24 28.17 19.39 -23.97
CA TRP A 24 27.23 19.82 -22.94
C TRP A 24 26.66 18.65 -22.13
N LEU A 25 26.34 17.53 -22.79
CA LEU A 25 25.92 16.28 -22.15
C LEU A 25 27.00 15.68 -21.24
N LEU A 26 28.26 15.75 -21.65
CA LEU A 26 29.39 15.32 -20.82
C LEU A 26 29.66 16.26 -19.63
N SER A 27 29.20 17.51 -19.71
CA SER A 27 29.29 18.49 -18.62
C SER A 27 28.15 18.38 -17.61
N LEU A 28 27.11 17.59 -17.89
CA LEU A 28 26.09 17.27 -16.91
C LEU A 28 26.69 16.27 -15.93
N ASP A 29 26.96 16.73 -14.71
CA ASP A 29 27.39 15.86 -13.63
C ASP A 29 26.21 14.98 -13.19
N PRO A 30 26.20 13.67 -13.50
CA PRO A 30 25.10 12.78 -13.12
C PRO A 30 25.06 12.54 -11.61
N HIS A 31 26.06 13.01 -10.86
CA HIS A 31 26.16 12.85 -9.41
C HIS A 31 25.71 14.08 -8.61
N ALA A 32 25.38 15.20 -9.27
CA ALA A 32 24.79 16.37 -8.62
C ALA A 32 23.26 16.21 -8.43
N HIS A 33 22.83 15.05 -7.93
CA HIS A 33 21.44 14.82 -7.55
C HIS A 33 21.26 15.18 -6.08
N PHE A 34 20.75 16.38 -5.82
CA PHE A 34 20.25 16.75 -4.50
C PHE A 34 18.90 16.08 -4.30
N THR A 35 18.90 14.92 -3.64
CA THR A 35 17.68 14.30 -3.13
C THR A 35 17.30 14.96 -1.81
N THR A 36 16.00 15.20 -1.60
CA THR A 36 15.45 15.51 -0.27
C THR A 36 14.74 14.29 0.31
N ASP A 37 14.90 13.12 -0.31
CA ASP A 37 14.29 11.90 0.17
C ASP A 37 15.09 11.35 1.36
N VAL A 38 14.43 11.33 2.52
CA VAL A 38 15.01 10.81 3.76
C VAL A 38 15.26 9.29 3.63
N ALA A 39 14.53 8.59 2.76
CA ALA A 39 14.73 7.17 2.51
C ALA A 39 16.13 6.85 1.94
N GLU A 40 16.73 7.77 1.18
CA GLU A 40 18.08 7.60 0.64
C GLU A 40 19.18 7.74 1.69
N LEU A 41 18.84 8.24 2.89
CA LEU A 41 19.75 8.27 4.04
C LEU A 41 19.84 6.92 4.75
N LEU A 42 18.93 5.98 4.46
CA LEU A 42 19.02 4.65 5.06
C LEU A 42 20.11 3.79 4.40
N PRO A 43 20.90 3.04 5.20
CA PRO A 43 21.92 2.15 4.67
C PRO A 43 21.31 1.11 3.73
N SER A 44 21.88 0.96 2.53
CA SER A 44 21.39 -0.01 1.53
C SER A 44 21.62 -1.47 1.94
N ASP A 45 22.41 -1.70 2.99
CA ASP A 45 22.75 -2.99 3.59
C ASP A 45 21.84 -3.38 4.77
N GLU A 46 20.79 -2.61 5.06
CA GLU A 46 19.74 -2.97 6.02
C GLU A 46 19.13 -4.33 5.65
N ARG A 47 19.31 -5.32 6.54
CA ARG A 47 19.00 -6.73 6.29
C ARG A 47 17.54 -7.10 6.49
N ASP A 48 16.71 -6.19 6.97
CA ASP A 48 15.31 -6.47 7.24
C ASP A 48 14.49 -6.44 5.92
N PRO A 49 14.00 -7.60 5.45
CA PRO A 49 13.20 -7.66 4.23
C PRO A 49 11.86 -6.91 4.39
N GLU A 50 11.31 -6.80 5.60
CA GLU A 50 10.06 -6.07 5.83
C GLU A 50 10.29 -4.56 5.77
N ALA A 51 11.38 -4.06 6.36
CA ALA A 51 11.76 -2.66 6.27
C ALA A 51 11.99 -2.24 4.81
N ARG A 52 12.69 -3.08 4.02
CA ARG A 52 12.89 -2.84 2.59
C ARG A 52 11.58 -2.81 1.80
N LEU A 53 10.63 -3.70 2.13
CA LEU A 53 9.32 -3.71 1.50
C LEU A 53 8.56 -2.41 1.84
N ALA A 54 8.52 -2.02 3.11
CA ALA A 54 7.87 -0.79 3.56
C ALA A 54 8.47 0.46 2.88
N LEU A 55 9.80 0.52 2.73
CA LEU A 55 10.50 1.57 2.00
C LEU A 55 10.19 1.58 0.50
N SER A 56 10.15 0.41 -0.13
CA SER A 56 9.77 0.33 -1.55
C SER A 56 8.34 0.81 -1.78
N LEU A 57 7.42 0.48 -0.86
CA LEU A 57 6.04 0.94 -0.89
C LEU A 57 5.94 2.44 -0.60
N SER A 58 6.74 3.00 0.32
CA SER A 58 6.72 4.44 0.63
C SER A 58 7.28 5.30 -0.52
N ALA A 59 8.21 4.74 -1.30
CA ALA A 59 8.73 5.39 -2.51
C ALA A 59 7.69 5.45 -3.65
N GLU A 60 6.69 4.57 -3.66
CA GLU A 60 5.63 4.59 -4.65
C GLU A 60 4.78 5.86 -4.56
N ARG A 61 4.37 6.38 -5.72
CA ARG A 61 3.59 7.62 -5.83
C ARG A 61 2.29 7.60 -5.02
N GLN A 62 1.74 6.41 -4.77
CA GLN A 62 0.50 6.19 -4.04
C GLN A 62 0.67 6.28 -2.51
N ALA A 63 1.90 6.19 -2.00
CA ALA A 63 2.19 6.32 -0.56
C ALA A 63 2.49 7.76 -0.12
N ARG A 64 2.53 8.71 -1.06
CA ARG A 64 2.77 10.14 -0.77
C ARG A 64 1.49 10.81 -0.28
N VAL A 65 1.19 10.62 1.00
CA VAL A 65 0.03 11.22 1.68
C VAL A 65 0.47 12.47 2.44
N VAL A 66 -0.22 13.58 2.22
CA VAL A 66 -0.03 14.81 2.98
C VAL A 66 -1.17 14.95 3.99
N LEU A 67 -0.82 15.11 5.27
CA LEU A 67 -1.77 15.41 6.33
C LEU A 67 -1.76 16.91 6.60
N ILE A 68 -2.92 17.55 6.48
CA ILE A 68 -3.08 18.99 6.71
C ILE A 68 -3.99 19.18 7.91
N ALA A 69 -3.45 19.78 8.98
CA ALA A 69 -4.23 20.15 10.15
C ALA A 69 -4.78 21.56 9.99
N LEU A 70 -6.08 21.74 10.28
CA LEU A 70 -6.72 23.04 10.32
C LEU A 70 -6.77 23.51 11.78
N ASP A 71 -6.08 24.61 12.07
CA ASP A 71 -6.14 25.26 13.37
C ASP A 71 -7.35 26.20 13.44
N ALA A 72 -7.99 26.27 14.61
CA ALA A 72 -9.19 27.08 14.82
C ALA A 72 -9.20 27.72 16.22
N PRO A 73 -9.80 28.92 16.37
CA PRO A 73 -9.88 29.59 17.66
C PRO A 73 -10.55 28.72 18.72
N ALA A 74 -10.09 28.88 19.97
CA ALA A 74 -10.71 28.24 21.13
C ALA A 74 -12.22 28.56 21.20
N GLY A 75 -13.05 27.54 21.39
CA GLY A 75 -14.51 27.66 21.40
C GLY A 75 -15.19 27.42 20.05
N THR A 76 -14.43 27.15 18.98
CA THR A 76 -15.00 26.73 17.70
C THR A 76 -15.75 25.41 17.86
N ALA A 77 -17.01 25.36 17.43
CA ALA A 77 -17.81 24.15 17.50
C ALA A 77 -17.20 23.04 16.63
N PRO A 78 -17.18 21.77 17.08
CA PRO A 78 -16.64 20.65 16.29
C PRO A 78 -17.28 20.50 14.90
N THR A 79 -18.56 20.83 14.77
CA THR A 79 -19.31 20.81 13.51
C THR A 79 -18.83 21.88 12.53
N ALA A 80 -18.45 23.06 13.01
CA ALA A 80 -17.90 24.13 12.19
C ALA A 80 -16.52 23.75 11.65
N LEU A 81 -15.69 23.11 12.48
CA LEU A 81 -14.38 22.61 12.08
C LEU A 81 -14.49 21.48 11.04
N ALA A 82 -15.43 20.55 11.22
CA ALA A 82 -15.72 19.50 10.24
C ALA A 82 -16.19 20.07 8.89
N THR A 83 -17.03 21.11 8.93
CA THR A 83 -17.50 21.79 7.71
C THR A 83 -16.35 22.49 6.99
N ALA A 84 -15.50 23.20 7.73
CA ALA A 84 -14.31 23.86 7.17
C ALA A 84 -13.34 22.84 6.54
N ALA A 85 -13.09 21.71 7.20
CA ALA A 85 -12.27 20.62 6.67
C ALA A 85 -12.83 20.05 5.36
N ARG A 86 -14.15 19.92 5.25
CA ARG A 86 -14.80 19.46 4.03
C ARG A 86 -14.64 20.46 2.88
N VAL A 87 -14.96 21.73 3.12
CA VAL A 87 -14.81 22.78 2.10
C VAL A 87 -13.36 22.90 1.64
N PHE A 88 -12.39 22.77 2.56
CA PHE A 88 -10.98 22.77 2.24
C PHE A 88 -10.59 21.56 1.38
N ALA A 89 -11.01 20.35 1.75
CA ALA A 89 -10.77 19.14 0.95
C ALA A 89 -11.38 19.25 -0.46
N ASP A 90 -12.61 19.76 -0.58
CA ASP A 90 -13.27 19.98 -1.87
C ASP A 90 -12.48 20.98 -2.73
N SER A 91 -11.89 22.01 -2.13
CA SER A 91 -11.01 22.95 -2.85
C SER A 91 -9.73 22.28 -3.38
N LEU A 92 -9.15 21.35 -2.62
CA LEU A 92 -7.95 20.61 -3.01
C LEU A 92 -8.24 19.61 -4.13
N GLN A 93 -9.42 19.00 -4.16
CA GLN A 93 -9.82 18.10 -5.25
C GLN A 93 -9.87 18.80 -6.61
N ASN A 94 -10.12 20.12 -6.63
CA ASN A 94 -10.12 20.91 -7.86
C ASN A 94 -8.71 21.29 -8.32
N SER A 95 -7.67 20.97 -7.55
CA SER A 95 -6.27 21.27 -7.89
C SER A 95 -5.62 20.09 -8.61
N PRO A 96 -4.90 20.32 -9.72
CA PRO A 96 -4.16 19.25 -10.42
C PRO A 96 -2.97 18.72 -9.59
N ALA A 97 -2.61 19.35 -8.48
CA ALA A 97 -1.54 18.91 -7.60
C ALA A 97 -1.91 17.67 -6.76
N PHE A 98 -3.19 17.38 -6.59
CA PHE A 98 -3.67 16.28 -5.75
C PHE A 98 -4.48 15.28 -6.58
N ALA A 99 -4.16 13.99 -6.47
CA ALA A 99 -4.95 12.94 -7.10
C ALA A 99 -6.28 12.70 -6.38
N ALA A 100 -6.28 12.86 -5.05
CA ALA A 100 -7.45 12.77 -4.19
C ALA A 100 -7.20 13.58 -2.92
N ALA A 101 -8.26 14.18 -2.37
CA ALA A 101 -8.22 14.89 -1.09
C ALA A 101 -9.51 14.61 -0.32
N HIS A 102 -9.39 14.18 0.94
CA HIS A 102 -10.53 13.79 1.76
C HIS A 102 -10.40 14.38 3.16
N PRO A 103 -11.51 14.85 3.77
CA PRO A 103 -11.49 15.20 5.18
C PRO A 103 -11.25 13.93 6.02
N GLN A 104 -10.37 14.01 7.03
CA GLN A 104 -10.02 12.83 7.85
C GLN A 104 -11.22 12.20 8.56
N ALA A 105 -12.21 13.02 8.95
CA ALA A 105 -13.44 12.55 9.57
C ALA A 105 -14.36 11.78 8.60
N ASP A 106 -14.10 11.85 7.29
CA ASP A 106 -14.87 11.12 6.29
C ASP A 106 -14.37 9.68 6.16
N THR A 107 -15.09 8.78 6.84
CA THR A 107 -14.82 7.35 6.80
C THR A 107 -15.51 6.64 5.64
N THR A 108 -16.26 7.36 4.78
CA THR A 108 -17.05 6.71 3.71
C THR A 108 -16.17 5.94 2.72
N TRP A 109 -15.04 6.51 2.32
CA TRP A 109 -14.09 5.84 1.43
C TRP A 109 -13.43 4.64 2.12
N GLN A 110 -13.04 4.77 3.39
CA GLN A 110 -12.45 3.68 4.18
C GLN A 110 -13.43 2.51 4.31
N ASN A 111 -14.70 2.82 4.56
CA ASN A 111 -15.78 1.84 4.64
C ASN A 111 -16.06 1.20 3.27
N ALA A 112 -16.00 1.96 2.18
CA ALA A 112 -16.17 1.43 0.83
C ALA A 112 -15.04 0.47 0.45
N VAL A 113 -13.78 0.86 0.71
CA VAL A 113 -12.59 0.01 0.51
C VAL A 113 -12.68 -1.23 1.40
N GLY A 114 -13.02 -1.07 2.68
CA GLY A 114 -13.19 -2.18 3.61
C GLY A 114 -14.25 -3.18 3.15
N ARG A 115 -15.39 -2.70 2.64
CA ARG A 115 -16.42 -3.56 2.02
C ARG A 115 -15.90 -4.30 0.79
N GLN A 116 -15.21 -3.59 -0.10
CA GLN A 116 -14.65 -4.17 -1.32
C GLN A 116 -13.61 -5.26 -1.00
N LEU A 117 -12.68 -4.97 -0.09
CA LEU A 117 -11.66 -5.91 0.38
C LEU A 117 -12.30 -7.12 1.04
N HIS A 118 -13.28 -6.89 1.91
CA HIS A 118 -14.00 -7.98 2.58
C HIS A 118 -14.75 -8.87 1.58
N ALA A 119 -15.37 -8.29 0.55
CA ALA A 119 -16.04 -9.04 -0.52
C ALA A 119 -15.07 -9.89 -1.34
N ARG A 120 -13.84 -9.41 -1.56
CA ARG A 120 -12.78 -10.11 -2.32
C ARG A 120 -11.84 -10.94 -1.47
N ARG A 121 -12.02 -10.99 -0.14
CA ARG A 121 -11.04 -11.60 0.77
C ARG A 121 -10.74 -13.06 0.44
N LEU A 122 -11.76 -13.82 0.02
CA LEU A 122 -11.56 -15.23 -0.33
C LEU A 122 -10.78 -15.33 -1.65
N ASP A 123 -11.17 -14.58 -2.67
CA ASP A 123 -10.44 -14.53 -3.96
C ASP A 123 -8.95 -14.18 -3.76
N LEU A 124 -8.67 -13.24 -2.85
CA LEU A 124 -7.32 -12.75 -2.59
C LEU A 124 -6.50 -13.67 -1.67
N LEU A 125 -7.11 -14.20 -0.60
CA LEU A 125 -6.38 -14.90 0.46
C LEU A 125 -6.41 -16.42 0.32
N LEU A 126 -7.44 -16.98 -0.30
CA LEU A 126 -7.62 -18.43 -0.41
C LEU A 126 -6.49 -19.12 -1.18
N PRO A 127 -5.94 -18.57 -2.29
CA PRO A 127 -4.83 -19.22 -2.99
C PRO A 127 -3.57 -19.35 -2.12
N ALA A 128 -3.17 -18.26 -1.47
CA ALA A 128 -1.99 -18.23 -0.60
C ALA A 128 -2.19 -19.13 0.63
N TRP A 129 -3.37 -19.06 1.25
CA TRP A 129 -3.73 -19.92 2.37
C TRP A 129 -3.71 -21.40 1.98
N LEU A 130 -4.28 -21.79 0.84
CA LEU A 130 -4.23 -23.17 0.35
C LEU A 130 -2.81 -23.65 0.09
N ALA A 131 -1.94 -22.79 -0.46
CA ALA A 131 -0.54 -23.11 -0.67
C ALA A 131 0.17 -23.40 0.67
N GLN A 132 -0.07 -22.58 1.70
CA GLN A 132 0.45 -22.81 3.05
C GLN A 132 -0.06 -24.12 3.64
N GLN A 133 -1.36 -24.42 3.49
CA GLN A 133 -1.92 -25.68 4.01
C GLN A 133 -1.35 -26.91 3.30
N ARG A 134 -1.10 -26.83 1.99
CA ARG A 134 -0.42 -27.91 1.25
C ARG A 134 1.01 -28.11 1.71
N ALA A 135 1.76 -27.04 1.91
CA ALA A 135 3.13 -27.12 2.43
C ALA A 135 3.14 -27.75 3.83
N ALA A 136 2.22 -27.34 4.69
CA ALA A 136 2.09 -27.90 6.03
C ALA A 136 1.69 -29.38 6.02
N ALA A 137 0.79 -29.80 5.11
CA ALA A 137 0.41 -31.21 4.95
C ALA A 137 1.54 -32.11 4.43
N ALA A 138 2.52 -31.52 3.74
CA ALA A 138 3.71 -32.22 3.25
C ALA A 138 4.85 -32.28 4.29
N SER A 139 4.70 -31.62 5.45
CA SER A 139 5.69 -31.65 6.52
C SER A 139 5.70 -33.02 7.24
N PRO A 140 6.88 -33.54 7.65
CA PRO A 140 6.98 -34.80 8.39
C PRO A 140 6.24 -34.83 9.74
N GLU A 141 5.97 -33.65 10.31
CA GLU A 141 5.24 -33.48 11.57
C GLU A 141 3.72 -33.47 11.39
N ALA A 142 3.21 -33.34 10.17
CA ALA A 142 1.79 -33.41 9.91
C ALA A 142 1.30 -34.87 9.99
N ALA A 143 0.01 -35.03 10.33
CA ALA A 143 -0.72 -36.30 10.48
C ALA A 143 -0.20 -37.42 9.54
N PRO A 144 -0.19 -38.70 9.99
CA PRO A 144 0.50 -39.79 9.29
C PRO A 144 0.19 -39.76 7.81
N ALA A 145 1.22 -39.67 6.96
CA ALA A 145 1.11 -39.50 5.51
C ALA A 145 0.14 -40.49 4.85
N GLU A 146 -0.06 -41.65 5.48
CA GLU A 146 -1.02 -42.69 5.12
C GLU A 146 -2.49 -42.23 5.18
N ALA A 147 -2.88 -41.43 6.19
CA ALA A 147 -4.23 -40.90 6.34
C ALA A 147 -4.54 -39.83 5.27
N LEU A 148 -3.55 -38.98 4.95
CA LEU A 148 -3.67 -37.99 3.86
C LEU A 148 -3.77 -38.67 2.48
N ALA A 149 -3.02 -39.76 2.27
CA ALA A 149 -3.06 -40.54 1.04
C ALA A 149 -4.40 -41.29 0.85
N LYS A 150 -5.03 -41.72 1.95
CA LYS A 150 -6.28 -42.50 1.92
C LYS A 150 -7.54 -41.63 1.90
N GLU A 151 -7.57 -40.54 2.66
CA GLU A 151 -8.76 -39.68 2.82
C GLU A 151 -8.71 -38.40 1.99
N GLY A 152 -7.53 -38.06 1.46
CA GLY A 152 -7.33 -36.91 0.59
C GLY A 152 -7.19 -35.57 1.32
N PHE A 153 -6.70 -34.57 0.59
CA PHE A 153 -6.38 -33.24 1.12
C PHE A 153 -7.61 -32.49 1.67
N SER A 154 -8.80 -32.74 1.14
CA SER A 154 -10.05 -32.13 1.63
C SER A 154 -10.44 -32.60 3.02
N SER A 155 -10.30 -33.91 3.32
CA SER A 155 -10.56 -34.46 4.66
C SER A 155 -9.60 -33.86 5.69
N TYR A 156 -8.32 -33.78 5.34
CA TYR A 156 -7.29 -33.13 6.15
C TYR A 156 -7.63 -31.66 6.48
N LEU A 157 -8.05 -30.88 5.47
CA LEU A 157 -8.44 -29.49 5.68
C LEU A 157 -9.67 -29.38 6.60
N ALA A 158 -10.66 -30.27 6.46
CA ALA A 158 -11.85 -30.25 7.29
C ALA A 158 -11.49 -30.51 8.77
N THR A 159 -10.71 -31.55 9.05
CA THR A 159 -10.25 -31.87 10.42
C THR A 159 -9.43 -30.73 11.02
N ARG A 160 -8.54 -30.13 10.23
CA ARG A 160 -7.73 -29.00 10.68
C ARG A 160 -8.56 -27.74 10.93
N ALA A 161 -9.56 -27.47 10.09
CA ALA A 161 -10.48 -26.35 10.27
C ALA A 161 -11.30 -26.50 11.55
N ILE A 162 -11.80 -27.70 11.84
CA ILE A 162 -12.51 -28.01 13.09
C ILE A 162 -11.60 -27.78 14.29
N ALA A 163 -10.40 -28.35 14.29
CA ALA A 163 -9.44 -28.17 15.39
C ALA A 163 -9.06 -26.69 15.61
N THR A 164 -8.91 -25.92 14.53
CA THR A 164 -8.60 -24.48 14.61
C THR A 164 -9.79 -23.70 15.15
N LEU A 165 -11.01 -24.04 14.75
CA LEU A 165 -12.24 -23.43 15.25
C LEU A 165 -12.41 -23.71 16.75
N ASP A 166 -12.22 -24.95 17.19
CA ASP A 166 -12.32 -25.33 18.60
C ASP A 166 -11.29 -24.58 19.45
N ALA A 167 -10.04 -24.49 18.98
CA ALA A 167 -9.00 -23.72 19.65
C ALA A 167 -9.35 -22.23 19.73
N HIS A 168 -9.93 -21.66 18.67
CA HIS A 168 -10.38 -20.27 18.67
C HIS A 168 -11.56 -20.04 19.63
N LEU A 169 -12.54 -20.94 19.64
CA LEU A 169 -13.69 -20.88 20.55
C LEU A 169 -13.26 -21.02 22.02
N ALA A 170 -12.22 -21.79 22.30
CA ALA A 170 -11.65 -21.90 23.65
C ALA A 170 -10.80 -20.67 24.07
N SER A 171 -10.50 -19.75 23.15
CA SER A 171 -9.66 -18.57 23.45
C SER A 171 -10.43 -17.50 24.24
N PRO A 172 -9.76 -16.72 25.10
CA PRO A 172 -10.41 -15.60 25.83
C PRO A 172 -10.94 -14.50 24.90
N ALA A 173 -10.40 -14.38 23.68
CA ALA A 173 -10.87 -13.42 22.68
C ALA A 173 -12.28 -13.76 22.15
N SER A 174 -12.64 -15.04 22.04
CA SER A 174 -13.99 -15.45 21.63
C SER A 174 -15.01 -15.08 22.71
N ALA A 175 -14.67 -15.25 23.98
CA ALA A 175 -15.52 -14.88 25.12
C ALA A 175 -15.81 -13.38 25.15
N ALA A 176 -14.81 -12.55 24.83
CA ALA A 176 -14.97 -11.10 24.73
C ALA A 176 -15.90 -10.69 23.57
N LEU A 177 -15.79 -11.33 22.40
CA LEU A 177 -16.70 -11.11 21.27
C LEU A 177 -18.15 -11.47 21.61
N TYR A 178 -18.36 -12.59 22.30
CA TYR A 178 -19.70 -12.99 22.78
C TYR A 178 -20.26 -12.00 23.80
N ALA A 179 -19.45 -11.49 24.73
CA ALA A 179 -19.86 -10.50 25.72
C ALA A 179 -20.24 -9.15 25.07
N GLN A 180 -19.45 -8.69 24.10
CA GLN A 180 -19.69 -7.45 23.34
C GLN A 180 -21.00 -7.53 22.54
N HIS A 181 -21.25 -8.66 21.89
CA HIS A 181 -22.49 -8.87 21.13
C HIS A 181 -23.72 -8.90 22.06
N ARG A 182 -23.61 -9.55 23.22
CA ARG A 182 -24.68 -9.59 24.23
C ARG A 182 -24.99 -8.19 24.77
N PHE A 183 -23.98 -7.39 25.08
CA PHE A 183 -24.14 -6.00 25.55
C PHE A 183 -24.85 -5.11 24.51
N ASN A 184 -24.48 -5.23 23.23
CA ASN A 184 -25.12 -4.47 22.14
C ASN A 184 -26.58 -4.85 21.89
N GLN A 185 -27.01 -6.09 22.20
CA GLN A 185 -28.42 -6.47 22.13
C GLN A 185 -29.26 -5.82 23.23
N PHE A 186 -28.73 -5.74 24.47
CA PHE A 186 -29.46 -5.08 25.58
C PHE A 186 -29.63 -3.58 25.38
N SER A 187 -28.66 -2.90 24.77
CA SER A 187 -28.74 -1.45 24.51
C SER A 187 -29.74 -1.06 23.41
N ARG A 188 -30.26 -2.01 22.62
CA ARG A 188 -31.25 -1.75 21.56
C ARG A 188 -32.70 -2.01 22.01
N SER A 189 -32.88 -2.57 23.20
CA SER A 189 -34.20 -2.91 23.77
C SER A 189 -34.73 -1.92 24.80
N THR A 190 -34.02 -0.82 25.04
CA THR A 190 -34.41 0.32 25.90
C THR A 190 -34.45 1.59 25.09
#